data_AF-A0A194XIP6-F1
#
_entry.id   AF-A0A194XIP6-F1
#
_cell.length_a   1.000
_cell.length_b   1.000
_cell.length_c   1.000
_cell.angle_alpha   90.00
_cell.angle_beta   90.00
_cell.angle_gamma   90.00
#
_symmetry.space_group_name_H-M   'P 1'
#
loop_
_entity.id
_entity.type
_entity.pdbx_description
1 polymer ?
#
loop_
_entity_poly.entity_id
_entity_poly.type
_entity_poly.pdbx_seq_one_letter_code
_entity_poly.pdbx_strand_id
1 'polypeptide(L)'
;MPDSAQINRSLSTIRTELEFLQASNVLSPPQFQSIMAQLPQQNGQPSNYIDLRYNPNPQQQFNPGAMAQQAQDPAHPANPQNPKHHEWVKNMASKFGNAAMFGAGATFGGDMVNDVLKQF
;
A
#
# COMPACT_ATOMS: atom_id res chain seq x y z
N MET A 1 29.68 -1.46 13.25
CA MET A 1 28.43 -1.30 12.46
C MET A 1 28.53 -2.29 11.31
N PRO A 2 27.48 -3.06 10.98
CA PRO A 2 27.54 -3.93 9.80
C PRO A 2 27.89 -3.08 8.58
N ASP A 3 28.86 -3.53 7.79
CA ASP A 3 29.29 -2.80 6.60
C ASP A 3 28.12 -2.72 5.61
N SER A 4 27.77 -1.52 5.14
CA SER A 4 26.70 -1.32 4.16
C SER A 4 26.89 -2.19 2.90
N ALA A 5 28.15 -2.47 2.56
CA ALA A 5 28.53 -3.39 1.50
C ALA A 5 28.14 -4.86 1.78
N GLN A 6 28.29 -5.33 3.03
CA GLN A 6 27.86 -6.67 3.42
C GLN A 6 26.33 -6.78 3.40
N ILE A 7 25.61 -5.75 3.84
CA ILE A 7 24.15 -5.69 3.78
C ILE A 7 23.65 -5.76 2.32
N ASN A 8 24.24 -4.97 1.43
CA ASN A 8 23.85 -4.99 0.02
C ASN A 8 24.16 -6.34 -0.66
N ARG A 9 25.28 -6.98 -0.28
CA ARG A 9 25.63 -8.31 -0.77
C ARG A 9 24.64 -9.36 -0.31
N SER A 10 24.27 -9.38 0.98
CA SER A 10 23.31 -10.34 1.51
C SER A 10 21.92 -10.15 0.89
N LEU A 11 21.46 -8.91 0.72
CA LEU A 11 20.20 -8.62 0.03
C LEU A 11 20.22 -9.09 -1.43
N SER A 12 21.35 -8.97 -2.12
CA SER A 12 21.50 -9.46 -3.50
C SER A 12 21.45 -10.99 -3.54
N THR A 13 22.13 -11.67 -2.61
CA THR A 13 22.05 -13.13 -2.48
C THR A 13 20.61 -13.59 -2.26
N ILE A 14 19.89 -12.97 -1.32
CA ILE A 14 18.49 -13.33 -1.05
C ILE A 14 17.62 -13.19 -2.31
N ARG A 15 17.81 -12.12 -3.11
CA ARG A 15 17.08 -11.93 -4.37
C ARG A 15 17.31 -13.09 -5.34
N THR A 16 18.57 -13.48 -5.55
CA THR A 16 18.92 -14.59 -6.44
C THR A 16 18.34 -15.92 -5.96
N GLU A 17 18.37 -16.19 -4.66
CA GLU A 17 17.78 -17.42 -4.11
C GLU A 17 16.25 -17.45 -4.29
N LEU A 18 15.57 -16.31 -4.11
CA LEU A 18 14.12 -16.21 -4.33
C LEU A 18 13.75 -16.42 -5.80
N GLU A 19 14.55 -15.89 -6.74
CA GLU A 19 14.38 -16.14 -8.18
C GLU A 19 14.56 -17.63 -8.50
N PHE A 20 15.56 -18.29 -7.90
CA PHE A 20 15.78 -19.72 -8.06
C PHE A 20 14.59 -20.55 -7.53
N LEU A 21 14.05 -20.19 -6.36
CA LEU A 21 12.89 -20.86 -5.78
C LEU A 21 11.62 -20.66 -6.64
N GLN A 22 11.45 -19.48 -7.24
CA GLN A 22 10.37 -19.23 -8.19
C GLN A 22 10.55 -20.06 -9.48
N ALA A 23 11.77 -20.11 -10.03
CA ALA A 23 12.09 -20.93 -11.21
C ALA A 23 11.90 -22.43 -10.95
N SER A 24 12.09 -22.86 -9.69
CA SER A 24 11.87 -24.24 -9.24
C SER A 24 10.39 -24.55 -8.95
N ASN A 25 9.46 -23.61 -9.21
CA ASN A 25 8.04 -23.71 -8.90
C ASN A 25 7.71 -23.96 -7.41
N VAL A 26 8.66 -23.70 -6.51
CA VAL A 26 8.44 -23.77 -5.05
C VAL A 26 7.69 -22.51 -4.58
N LEU A 27 7.99 -21.36 -5.18
CA LEU A 27 7.28 -20.11 -4.97
C LEU A 27 6.37 -19.80 -6.16
N SER A 28 5.11 -19.48 -5.88
CA SER A 28 4.22 -18.94 -6.90
C SER A 28 4.64 -17.50 -7.28
N PRO A 29 4.38 -17.05 -8.51
CA PRO A 29 4.66 -15.67 -8.92
C PRO A 29 4.14 -14.58 -7.95
N PRO A 30 2.91 -14.65 -7.41
CA PRO A 30 2.44 -13.66 -6.44
C PRO A 30 3.17 -13.74 -5.09
N GLN A 31 3.58 -14.93 -4.63
CA GLN A 31 4.37 -15.06 -3.41
C GLN A 31 5.76 -14.44 -3.56
N PHE A 32 6.43 -14.69 -4.69
CA PHE A 32 7.72 -14.07 -4.99
C PHE A 32 7.63 -12.55 -4.95
N GLN A 33 6.63 -11.95 -5.60
CA GLN A 33 6.43 -10.50 -5.62
C GLN A 33 6.17 -9.93 -4.21
N SER A 34 5.36 -10.60 -3.39
CA SER A 34 5.07 -10.16 -2.02
C SER A 34 6.33 -10.19 -1.15
N ILE A 35 7.14 -11.25 -1.23
CA ILE A 35 8.40 -11.36 -0.48
C ILE A 35 9.40 -10.30 -0.97
N MET A 36 9.49 -10.09 -2.28
CA MET A 36 10.36 -9.06 -2.84
C MET A 36 9.99 -7.65 -2.39
N ALA A 37 8.70 -7.35 -2.30
CA ALA A 37 8.23 -6.07 -1.78
C ALA A 37 8.56 -5.87 -0.30
N GLN A 38 8.62 -6.94 0.50
CA GLN A 38 8.97 -6.89 1.93
C GLN A 38 10.47 -6.70 2.19
N LEU A 39 11.34 -7.00 1.23
CA LEU A 39 12.79 -6.89 1.45
C LEU A 39 13.24 -5.41 1.56
N PRO A 40 14.23 -5.11 2.42
CA PRO A 40 14.87 -3.81 2.49
C PRO A 40 15.40 -3.33 1.14
N GLN A 41 15.35 -2.01 0.92
CA GLN A 41 15.94 -1.39 -0.26
C GLN A 41 17.47 -1.36 -0.15
N GLN A 42 18.12 -1.04 -1.27
CA GLN A 42 19.56 -0.86 -1.32
C GLN A 42 20.00 0.13 -0.23
N ASN A 43 21.16 -0.12 0.37
CA ASN A 43 21.70 0.61 1.51
C ASN A 43 21.02 0.31 2.86
N GLY A 44 20.25 -0.77 2.95
CA GLY A 44 19.65 -1.24 4.20
C GLY A 44 18.46 -0.41 4.68
N GLN A 45 17.88 0.41 3.80
CA GLN A 45 16.67 1.15 4.14
C GLN A 45 15.50 0.18 4.30
N PRO A 46 14.69 0.31 5.37
CA PRO A 46 13.57 -0.59 5.63
C PRO A 46 12.57 -0.55 4.47
N SER A 47 11.90 -1.68 4.23
CA SER A 47 10.81 -1.71 3.25
C SER A 47 9.63 -0.87 3.74
N ASN A 48 9.01 -0.15 2.80
CA ASN A 48 7.75 0.55 3.01
C ASN A 48 6.53 -0.35 2.81
N TYR A 49 6.73 -1.65 2.53
CA TYR A 49 5.64 -2.60 2.40
C TYR A 49 4.96 -2.79 3.75
N ILE A 50 3.65 -2.55 3.77
CA ILE A 50 2.81 -2.67 4.96
C ILE A 50 1.94 -3.90 4.77
N ASP A 51 2.16 -4.93 5.60
CA ASP A 51 1.20 -6.03 5.69
C ASP A 51 -0.02 -5.56 6.51
N LEU A 52 -1.19 -5.48 5.87
CA LEU A 52 -2.42 -5.05 6.55
C LEU A 52 -2.77 -5.95 7.76
N ARG A 53 -2.31 -7.20 7.82
CA ARG A 53 -2.51 -8.08 8.98
C ARG A 53 -1.60 -7.74 10.16
N TYR A 54 -0.48 -7.08 9.93
CA TYR A 54 0.53 -6.80 10.96
C TYR A 54 0.72 -5.30 11.24
N ASN A 55 -0.14 -4.44 10.67
CA ASN A 55 -0.05 -3.01 10.87
C ASN A 55 -0.33 -2.65 12.35
N PRO A 56 0.66 -2.12 13.11
CA PRO A 56 0.47 -1.76 14.52
C PRO A 56 -0.36 -0.49 14.70
N ASN A 57 -0.69 0.22 13.61
CA ASN A 57 -1.39 1.51 13.67
C ASN A 57 -2.62 1.54 12.75
N PRO A 58 -3.79 1.02 13.19
CA PRO A 58 -5.02 0.99 12.38
C PRO A 58 -5.55 2.39 12.00
N GLN A 59 -5.02 3.46 12.58
CA GLN A 59 -5.39 4.86 12.33
C GLN A 59 -4.94 5.40 10.95
N GLN A 60 -4.02 4.74 10.27
CA GLN A 60 -3.52 5.17 8.94
C GLN A 60 -4.11 4.36 7.78
N GLN A 61 -4.97 3.40 8.08
CA GLN A 61 -5.69 2.67 7.06
C GLN A 61 -6.82 3.57 6.54
N PHE A 62 -6.76 3.90 5.23
CA PHE A 62 -7.85 4.61 4.56
C PHE A 62 -9.11 3.76 4.70
N ASN A 63 -10.01 4.15 5.60
CA ASN A 63 -11.26 3.45 5.87
C ASN A 63 -12.43 4.31 5.39
N PRO A 64 -12.97 4.06 4.18
CA PRO A 64 -14.01 4.89 3.57
C PRO A 64 -15.25 5.05 4.46
N GLY A 65 -15.63 3.99 5.20
CA GLY A 65 -16.78 4.03 6.11
C GLY A 65 -16.59 4.95 7.31
N ALA A 66 -15.37 5.03 7.85
CA ALA A 66 -15.06 5.96 8.94
C ALA A 66 -15.02 7.42 8.47
N MET A 67 -14.52 7.67 7.25
CA MET A 67 -14.54 9.02 6.65
C MET A 67 -15.95 9.53 6.42
N ALA A 68 -16.87 8.68 5.97
CA ALA A 68 -18.27 9.06 5.79
C ALA A 68 -18.95 9.47 7.11
N GLN A 69 -18.64 8.78 8.21
CA GLN A 69 -19.14 9.15 9.55
C GLN A 69 -18.49 10.45 10.05
N GLN A 70 -17.19 10.61 9.83
CA GLN A 70 -16.46 11.83 10.15
C GLN A 70 -16.93 13.06 9.36
N ALA A 71 -17.44 12.87 8.14
CA ALA A 71 -18.02 13.96 7.34
C ALA A 71 -19.38 14.45 7.89
N GLN A 72 -20.05 13.65 8.73
CA GLN A 72 -21.30 14.04 9.39
C GLN A 72 -21.07 14.88 10.64
N ASP A 73 -19.88 14.84 11.24
CA ASP A 73 -19.56 15.61 12.44
C ASP A 73 -19.19 17.07 12.09
N PRO A 74 -19.94 18.08 12.57
CA PRO A 74 -19.68 19.51 12.28
C PRO A 74 -18.32 20.02 12.75
N ALA A 75 -17.74 19.42 13.78
CA ALA A 75 -16.45 19.82 14.34
C ALA A 75 -15.26 19.14 13.63
N HIS A 76 -15.53 18.12 12.81
CA HIS A 76 -14.48 17.38 12.12
C HIS A 76 -14.13 18.02 10.76
N PRO A 77 -12.84 18.09 10.38
CA PRO A 77 -12.42 18.74 9.14
C PRO A 77 -12.81 17.97 7.86
N ALA A 78 -13.41 16.78 7.98
CA ALA A 78 -14.01 16.06 6.85
C ALA A 78 -15.41 16.60 6.48
N ASN A 79 -16.01 17.44 7.33
CA ASN A 79 -17.31 18.05 7.05
C ASN A 79 -17.16 19.24 6.09
N PRO A 80 -17.96 19.33 5.01
CA PRO A 80 -17.91 20.44 4.04
C PRO A 80 -18.10 21.84 4.65
N GLN A 81 -18.76 21.93 5.81
CA GLN A 81 -19.06 23.19 6.50
C GLN A 81 -17.93 23.63 7.44
N ASN A 82 -16.90 22.82 7.64
CA ASN A 82 -15.79 23.15 8.53
C ASN A 82 -14.77 24.06 7.82
N PRO A 83 -14.30 25.16 8.45
CA PRO A 83 -13.28 26.04 7.86
C PRO A 83 -11.96 25.33 7.53
N LYS A 84 -11.65 24.21 8.19
CA LYS A 84 -10.46 23.38 7.93
C LYS A 84 -10.67 22.31 6.85
N HIS A 85 -11.85 22.26 6.21
CA HIS A 85 -12.15 21.29 5.16
C HIS A 85 -11.19 21.38 3.97
N HIS A 86 -10.83 22.59 3.56
CA HIS A 86 -9.88 22.80 2.47
C HIS A 86 -8.49 22.22 2.77
N GLU A 87 -8.02 22.35 4.01
CA GLU A 87 -6.75 21.76 4.45
C GLU A 87 -6.82 20.23 4.50
N TRP A 88 -7.96 19.69 4.95
CA TRP A 88 -8.18 18.25 4.95
C TRP A 88 -8.18 17.67 3.53
N VAL A 89 -8.91 18.28 2.59
CA VAL A 89 -8.90 17.87 1.17
C VAL A 89 -7.49 17.98 0.58
N LYS A 90 -6.76 19.06 0.85
CA LYS A 90 -5.36 19.22 0.41
C LYS A 90 -4.45 18.12 0.96
N ASN A 91 -4.58 17.78 2.24
CA ASN A 91 -3.79 16.71 2.86
C ASN A 91 -4.17 15.34 2.29
N MET A 92 -5.45 15.11 1.99
CA MET A 92 -5.91 13.89 1.34
C MET A 92 -5.38 13.78 -0.10
N ALA A 93 -5.47 14.85 -0.87
CA ALA A 93 -4.96 14.93 -2.24
C ALA A 93 -3.43 14.81 -2.30
N SER A 94 -2.70 15.41 -1.34
CA SER A 94 -1.24 15.28 -1.24
C SER A 94 -0.82 13.84 -0.96
N LYS A 95 -1.52 13.15 -0.05
CA LYS A 95 -1.30 11.72 0.21
C LYS A 95 -1.61 10.85 -1.02
N PHE A 96 -2.70 11.14 -1.73
CA PHE A 96 -3.06 10.41 -2.96
C PHE A 96 -2.12 10.72 -4.12
N GLY A 97 -1.64 11.96 -4.24
CA GLY A 97 -0.71 12.41 -5.29
C GLY A 97 0.69 11.81 -5.12
N ASN A 98 1.17 11.70 -3.88
CA ASN A 98 2.39 10.94 -3.60
C ASN A 98 2.18 9.44 -3.84
N ALA A 99 0.98 8.88 -3.57
CA ALA A 99 0.67 7.48 -3.85
C ALA A 99 0.57 7.17 -5.36
N ALA A 100 0.12 8.12 -6.18
CA ALA A 100 0.10 7.98 -7.65
C ALA A 100 1.51 7.93 -8.25
N MET A 101 2.50 8.56 -7.62
CA MET A 101 3.90 8.54 -8.05
C MET A 101 4.64 7.25 -7.63
N PHE A 102 4.13 6.52 -6.62
CA PHE A 102 4.68 5.24 -6.16
C PHE A 102 3.80 4.03 -6.50
N GLY A 103 2.80 4.21 -7.36
CA GLY A 103 1.86 3.15 -7.76
C GLY A 103 2.20 2.57 -9.12
N ALA A 104 2.82 1.38 -9.12
CA ALA A 104 2.59 0.42 -10.20
C ALA A 104 1.06 0.30 -10.41
N GLY A 105 0.65 0.45 -11.67
CA GLY A 105 -0.68 0.22 -12.24
C GLY A 105 -1.86 0.00 -11.29
N ALA A 106 -2.82 0.91 -11.35
CA ALA A 106 -4.26 0.64 -11.36
C ALA A 106 -4.72 -0.73 -10.79
N THR A 107 -5.30 -0.70 -9.59
CA THR A 107 -6.54 -1.49 -9.35
C THR A 107 -7.67 -0.50 -9.03
N PHE A 108 -7.84 0.44 -9.96
CA PHE A 108 -9.16 0.88 -10.40
C PHE A 108 -9.43 0.12 -11.72
N GLY A 109 -10.02 -1.06 -11.58
CA GLY A 109 -10.87 -1.71 -12.57
C GLY A 109 -12.00 -2.30 -11.73
N GLY A 110 -13.27 -1.93 -11.88
CA GLY A 110 -13.98 -1.77 -13.13
C GLY A 110 -15.03 -2.88 -13.22
N ASP A 111 -16.06 -2.78 -12.38
CA ASP A 111 -17.42 -3.30 -12.54
C ASP A 111 -17.67 -4.83 -12.71
N MET A 112 -18.94 -5.23 -12.61
CA MET A 112 -19.54 -6.52 -13.02
C MET A 112 -19.67 -7.67 -11.99
N VAL A 113 -20.57 -7.55 -11.01
CA VAL A 113 -21.41 -8.73 -10.67
C VAL A 113 -22.86 -8.39 -10.31
N ASN A 114 -23.21 -7.18 -9.86
CA ASN A 114 -24.55 -6.93 -9.33
C ASN A 114 -25.61 -6.45 -10.36
N ASP A 115 -25.22 -5.97 -11.55
CA ASP A 115 -26.19 -5.50 -12.57
C ASP A 115 -26.43 -6.49 -13.74
N VAL A 116 -25.72 -7.62 -13.82
CA VAL A 116 -26.01 -8.69 -14.81
C VAL A 116 -27.00 -9.74 -14.28
N LEU A 117 -27.30 -9.79 -12.99
CA LEU A 117 -28.24 -10.77 -12.40
C LEU A 117 -29.69 -10.26 -12.25
N LYS A 118 -30.01 -9.05 -12.73
CA LYS A 118 -31.35 -8.43 -12.59
C LYS A 118 -32.08 -8.17 -13.91
N GLN A 119 -31.64 -8.78 -15.01
CA GLN A 119 -32.37 -8.71 -16.29
C GLN A 119 -32.76 -10.07 -16.91
N PHE A 120 -32.82 -11.11 -16.09
CA PHE A 120 -33.69 -12.28 -16.35
C PHE A 120 -34.82 -12.30 -15.33
#